data_AF-A0A6M0KWA6-F1
#
_entry.id   AF-A0A6M0KWA6-F1
#
_cell.length_a   1.000
_cell.length_b   1.000
_cell.length_c   1.000
_cell.angle_alpha   90.00
_cell.angle_beta   90.00
_cell.angle_gamma   90.00
#
_symmetry.space_group_name_H-M   'P 1'
#
loop_
_entity.id
_entity.type
_entity.pdbx_description
1 polymer ?
#
loop_
_entity_poly.entity_id
_entity_poly.type
_entity_poly.pdbx_seq_one_letter_code
_entity_poly.pdbx_strand_id
1 'polypeptide(L)' 'MSDLSKENQDIQEVRIEDSMRASYLDYSMSVIIGRALPDARDGLKPVHRRILFAM' A
#
# COMPACT_ATOMS: atom_id res chain seq x y z
N MET A 1 -22.80 -7.13 -36.43
CA MET A 1 -21.91 -8.09 -35.73
C MET A 1 -20.46 -7.61 -35.83
N SER A 2 -20.13 -6.50 -35.17
CA SER A 2 -18.78 -5.92 -35.20
C SER A 2 -18.33 -5.30 -33.88
N ASP A 3 -19.13 -5.42 -32.81
CA ASP A 3 -18.90 -4.70 -31.54
C ASP A 3 -18.47 -5.60 -30.37
N LEU A 4 -18.23 -6.90 -30.58
CA LEU A 4 -17.86 -7.82 -29.50
C LEU A 4 -16.35 -7.88 -29.21
N SER A 5 -15.52 -7.18 -29.99
CA SER A 5 -14.05 -7.26 -29.90
C SER A 5 -13.39 -6.11 -29.11
N LYS A 6 -14.17 -5.19 -28.52
CA LYS A 6 -13.64 -4.03 -27.76
C LYS A 6 -13.65 -4.18 -26.23
N GLU A 7 -14.22 -5.24 -25.67
CA GLU A 7 -14.39 -5.37 -24.20
C GLU A 7 -13.15 -5.85 -23.43
N ASN A 8 -12.10 -6.34 -24.11
CA ASN A 8 -10.93 -6.95 -23.44
C ASN A 8 -9.63 -6.11 -23.52
N GLN A 9 -9.69 -4.85 -23.96
CA GLN A 9 -8.46 -4.06 -24.19
C GLN A 9 -7.79 -3.50 -22.91
N ASP A 10 -8.46 -3.54 -21.75
CA ASP A 10 -7.93 -2.97 -20.49
C ASP A 10 -7.57 -4.01 -19.42
N ILE A 11 -7.66 -5.30 -19.74
CA ILE A 11 -7.30 -6.37 -18.78
C ILE A 11 -5.79 -6.63 -18.86
N GLN A 12 -5.07 -6.28 -17.80
CA GLN A 12 -3.68 -6.69 -17.63
C GLN A 12 -3.62 -8.04 -16.92
N GLU A 13 -3.13 -9.06 -17.62
CA GLU A 13 -2.77 -10.31 -16.98
C GLU A 13 -1.51 -10.11 -16.12
N VAL A 14 -1.59 -10.51 -14.85
CA VAL A 14 -0.47 -10.39 -13.90
C VAL A 14 -0.25 -11.76 -13.26
N ARG A 15 1.02 -12.14 -13.13
CA ARG A 15 1.40 -13.37 -12.42
C ARG A 15 1.09 -13.21 -10.93
N ILE A 16 0.41 -14.20 -10.36
CA ILE A 16 -0.03 -14.16 -8.96
C ILE A 16 1.18 -14.04 -8.03
N GLU A 17 2.27 -14.76 -8.29
CA GLU A 17 3.46 -14.76 -7.45
C GLU A 17 4.11 -13.37 -7.37
N ASP A 18 4.19 -12.68 -8.51
CA ASP A 18 4.78 -11.34 -8.60
C ASP A 18 3.89 -10.31 -7.91
N SER A 19 2.57 -10.37 -8.14
CA SER A 19 1.58 -9.50 -7.51
C SER A 19 1.55 -9.66 -5.98
N MET A 20 1.56 -10.91 -5.49
CA MET A 20 1.55 -11.18 -4.05
C MET A 20 2.84 -10.71 -3.39
N ARG A 21 4.01 -10.94 -4.01
CA ARG A 21 5.29 -10.48 -3.48
C ARG A 21 5.33 -8.95 -3.38
N ALA A 22 4.93 -8.26 -4.45
CA ALA A 22 4.90 -6.79 -4.48
C ALA A 22 3.95 -6.24 -3.41
N SER A 23 2.70 -6.71 -3.39
CA SER A 23 1.68 -6.27 -2.43
C SER A 23 2.10 -6.53 -0.99
N TYR A 24 2.70 -7.69 -0.72
CA TYR A 24 3.21 -8.03 0.61
C TYR A 24 4.33 -7.08 1.04
N LEU A 25 5.28 -6.80 0.15
CA LEU A 25 6.42 -5.93 0.45
C LEU A 25 5.97 -4.48 0.67
N ASP A 26 5.08 -3.97 -0.18
CA ASP A 26 4.53 -2.61 -0.07
C ASP A 26 3.75 -2.43 1.23
N TYR A 27 2.88 -3.39 1.57
CA TYR A 27 2.14 -3.34 2.83
C TYR A 27 3.07 -3.43 4.03
N SER A 28 4.03 -4.37 4.00
CA SER A 28 4.99 -4.56 5.09
C SER A 28 5.80 -3.30 5.34
N MET A 29 6.33 -2.68 4.29
CA MET A 29 7.10 -1.45 4.38
C MET A 29 6.26 -0.28 4.92
N SER A 30 5.03 -0.12 4.42
CA SER A 30 4.08 0.88 4.90
C SER A 30 3.75 0.71 6.39
N VAL A 31 3.56 -0.52 6.85
CA VAL A 31 3.29 -0.81 8.27
C VAL A 31 4.51 -0.51 9.13
N ILE A 32 5.70 -0.98 8.73
CA ILE A 32 6.93 -0.82 9.52
C ILE A 32 7.23 0.67 9.74
N ILE A 33 7.22 1.47 8.67
CA ILE A 33 7.64 2.87 8.71
C ILE A 33 6.49 3.79 9.17
N GLY A 34 5.28 3.54 8.68
CA GLY A 34 4.16 4.48 8.80
C GLY A 34 3.18 4.18 9.94
N ARG A 35 3.38 3.09 10.69
CA ARG A 35 2.39 2.66 11.70
C ARG A 35 2.98 1.99 12.94
N ALA A 36 3.86 1.02 12.76
CA ALA A 36 4.23 0.07 13.80
C ALA A 36 5.39 0.56 14.67
N LEU A 37 6.48 1.03 14.06
CA LEU A 37 7.68 1.45 14.79
C LEU A 37 7.59 2.93 15.21
N PRO A 38 8.03 3.27 16.44
CA PRO A 38 8.18 4.67 16.85
C PRO A 38 9.42 5.30 16.23
N ASP A 39 9.41 6.63 16.09
CA ASP A 39 10.57 7.40 15.65
C ASP A 39 11.62 7.46 16.77
N ALA A 40 12.90 7.31 16.43
CA ALA A 40 13.99 7.24 17.41
C ALA A 40 14.21 8.56 18.18
N ARG A 41 13.77 9.69 17.61
CA ARG A 41 13.97 11.02 18.20
C ARG A 41 13.04 11.30 19.37
N ASP A 42 11.78 10.92 19.22
CA ASP A 42 10.69 11.27 20.14
C ASP A 42 10.03 10.04 20.78
N GLY A 43 10.29 8.83 20.28
CA GLY A 43 9.66 7.59 20.73
C GLY A 43 8.17 7.48 20.37
N LEU A 44 7.64 8.38 19.51
CA LEU A 44 6.23 8.45 19.19
C LEU A 44 5.90 7.72 17.89
N LYS A 45 4.77 7.01 17.89
CA LYS A 45 4.17 6.47 16.67
C LYS A 45 3.46 7.60 15.89
N PRO A 46 3.29 7.45 14.56
CA PRO A 46 2.66 8.49 13.73
C PRO A 46 1.28 8.97 14.23
N VAL A 47 0.48 8.08 14.83
CA VAL A 47 -0.83 8.45 15.41
C VAL A 47 -0.72 9.42 16.57
N HIS A 48 0.26 9.24 17.47
CA HIS A 48 0.47 10.12 18.61
C HIS A 48 0.87 11.53 18.17
N ARG A 49 1.78 11.62 17.19
CA ARG A 49 2.19 12.90 16.61
C ARG A 49 1.02 13.67 16.00
N ARG A 50 0.11 12.99 15.29
CA ARG A 50 -1.09 13.60 14.71
C ARG A 50 -2.06 14.11 15.78
N ILE A 51 -2.26 13.35 16.87
CA ILE A 51 -3.11 13.77 17.99
C ILE A 51 -2.51 15.01 18.66
N LEU A 52 -1.25 14.96 19.04
CA LEU A 52 -0.58 16.08 19.72
C LEU A 52 -0.50 17.35 18.87
N PHE A 53 -0.40 17.21 17.55
CA PHE A 53 -0.43 18.36 16.63
C PHE A 53 -1.83 18.98 16.48
N ALA A 54 -2.89 18.17 16.61
CA ALA A 54 -4.27 18.63 16.42
C ALA A 54 -4.93 19.19 17.70
N MET A 55 -4.40 18.83 18.87
CA MET A 55 -4.79 19.39 20.16
C MET A 55 -4.27 20.83 20.31
#